data_AF-A0A7C6R9I1-F1
#
_entry.id   AF-A0A7C6R9I1-F1
#
_cell.length_a   1.000
_cell.length_b   1.000
_cell.length_c   1.000
_cell.angle_alpha   90.00
_cell.angle_beta   90.00
_cell.angle_gamma   90.00
#
_symmetry.space_group_name_H-M   'P 1'
#
loop_
_entity.id
_entity.type
_entity.pdbx_description
1 polymer ?
#
loop_
_entity_poly.entity_id
_entity_poly.type
_entity_poly.pdbx_seq_one_letter_code
_entity_poly.pdbx_strand_id
1 'polypeptide(L)'
;LVVTGGTLDVTAGDGAGTLPSDDVSTKGLKAGAILVVEGGQISVDSSDDAVHTNDSMRVAGGTLTLASGDDGMHAEASLFIDGGEVTVTQSVEGLEADVLSLSAGTVNITSSDDGMNGSGGSDSDSTGGAGGGGMSDTGEEILISGGTITVNANGDGIDSNGSLEISGGTITVWRPTASDNGALDANGTMTISGGTLLAVGSSGMAEGPDSSSSQSWLMAQVSASSGDSVTKSDASGTEIATFTPEKDFSTLVYSTSGISSGDEYTVATGSSSVTVTAGESSSGGMGGQGGNRQQNGWG
;
A
#
# COMPACT_ATOMS: atom_id res chain seq x y z
N LEU A 1 -12.84 22.83 0.93
CA LEU A 1 -11.90 23.50 0.01
C LEU A 1 -12.11 22.92 -1.39
N VAL A 2 -12.11 23.73 -2.45
CA VAL A 2 -12.17 23.23 -3.83
C VAL A 2 -11.10 23.94 -4.66
N VAL A 3 -10.24 23.19 -5.32
CA VAL A 3 -9.21 23.69 -6.24
C VAL A 3 -9.53 23.22 -7.65
N THR A 4 -9.91 24.13 -8.53
CA THR A 4 -10.33 23.81 -9.91
C THR A 4 -9.24 24.07 -10.96
N GLY A 5 -8.10 24.64 -10.56
CA GLY A 5 -7.01 25.04 -11.46
C GLY A 5 -6.09 26.11 -10.87
N GLY A 6 -5.10 26.53 -11.66
CA GLY A 6 -4.11 27.54 -11.26
C GLY A 6 -2.85 26.93 -10.64
N THR A 7 -1.97 27.79 -10.11
CA THR A 7 -0.78 27.39 -9.34
C THR A 7 -0.99 27.77 -7.89
N LEU A 8 -0.73 26.84 -6.98
CA LEU A 8 -0.82 27.03 -5.54
C LEU A 8 0.47 26.50 -4.89
N ASP A 9 1.26 27.41 -4.33
CA ASP A 9 2.48 27.09 -3.58
C ASP A 9 2.25 27.44 -2.11
N VAL A 10 2.24 26.43 -1.24
CA VAL A 10 1.93 26.56 0.19
C VAL A 10 3.12 26.07 1.01
N THR A 11 3.56 26.89 1.96
CA THR A 11 4.45 26.48 3.04
C THR A 11 3.76 26.74 4.37
N ALA A 12 3.66 25.73 5.22
CA ALA A 12 3.03 25.82 6.53
C ALA A 12 3.97 25.30 7.63
N GLY A 13 3.99 26.00 8.78
CA GLY A 13 4.85 25.64 9.92
C GLY A 13 6.33 25.40 9.59
N ASP A 14 6.90 26.24 8.72
CA ASP A 14 8.29 26.17 8.26
C ASP A 14 8.67 24.89 7.49
N GLY A 15 7.68 24.15 6.99
CA GLY A 15 7.86 23.01 6.11
C GLY A 15 8.17 21.69 6.83
N ALA A 16 8.18 20.62 6.06
CA ALA A 16 8.23 19.22 6.49
C ALA A 16 9.49 18.82 7.25
N GLY A 17 10.57 19.59 7.15
CA GLY A 17 11.78 19.38 7.93
C GLY A 17 11.71 19.90 9.37
N THR A 18 10.59 20.50 9.78
CA THR A 18 10.43 21.18 11.06
C THR A 18 9.41 20.43 11.92
N LEU A 19 9.67 20.31 13.22
CA LEU A 19 8.67 19.77 14.14
C LEU A 19 7.56 20.81 14.38
N PRO A 20 6.28 20.45 14.22
CA PRO A 20 5.18 21.38 14.40
C PRO A 20 5.04 21.80 15.87
N SER A 21 4.49 22.99 16.12
CA SER A 21 4.12 23.41 17.48
C SER A 21 2.69 22.98 17.79
N ASP A 22 2.42 22.47 18.99
CA ASP A 22 1.07 22.01 19.38
C ASP A 22 0.00 23.13 19.43
N ASP A 23 0.42 24.39 19.45
CA ASP A 23 -0.47 25.55 19.67
C ASP A 23 -1.14 26.08 18.39
N VAL A 24 -0.68 25.68 17.20
CA VAL A 24 -1.18 26.16 15.90
C VAL A 24 -1.16 25.03 14.89
N SER A 25 -2.26 24.86 14.14
CA SER A 25 -2.29 23.90 13.03
C SER A 25 -1.30 24.32 11.94
N THR A 26 -0.37 23.43 11.60
CA THR A 26 0.66 23.64 10.58
C THR A 26 0.40 22.84 9.31
N LYS A 27 -0.84 22.35 9.15
CA LYS A 27 -1.34 21.66 7.96
C LYS A 27 -1.33 22.58 6.74
N GLY A 28 -1.03 22.03 5.58
CA GLY A 28 -1.02 22.74 4.30
C GLY A 28 -2.43 23.06 3.81
N LEU A 29 -2.97 22.22 2.91
CA LEU A 29 -4.34 22.36 2.42
C LEU A 29 -5.33 21.70 3.38
N LYS A 30 -6.01 22.51 4.20
CA LYS A 30 -6.95 22.02 5.22
C LYS A 30 -8.41 22.30 4.86
N ALA A 31 -9.29 21.32 5.08
CA ALA A 31 -10.74 21.51 5.06
C ALA A 31 -11.40 20.86 6.29
N GLY A 32 -12.36 21.55 6.92
CA GLY A 32 -13.10 20.99 8.05
C GLY A 32 -14.16 19.94 7.69
N ALA A 33 -14.31 19.59 6.40
CA ALA A 33 -15.20 18.53 5.94
C ALA A 33 -14.67 18.01 4.60
N ILE A 34 -14.97 18.70 3.50
CA ILE A 34 -14.64 18.21 2.15
C ILE A 34 -13.52 19.01 1.50
N LEU A 35 -12.55 18.31 0.91
CA LEU A 35 -11.53 18.86 0.00
C LEU A 35 -11.64 18.20 -1.38
N VAL A 36 -11.72 19.02 -2.44
CA VAL A 36 -11.75 18.51 -3.82
C VAL A 36 -10.66 19.20 -4.65
N VAL A 37 -9.87 18.42 -5.37
CA VAL A 37 -8.95 18.91 -6.40
C VAL A 37 -9.40 18.40 -7.76
N GLU A 38 -9.85 19.31 -8.62
CA GLU A 38 -10.23 19.01 -10.00
C GLU A 38 -9.11 19.33 -11.01
N GLY A 39 -8.14 20.17 -10.61
CA GLY A 39 -7.04 20.59 -11.48
C GLY A 39 -6.08 21.57 -10.81
N GLY A 40 -4.98 21.89 -11.50
CA GLY A 40 -3.97 22.86 -11.06
C GLY A 40 -2.58 22.24 -10.86
N GLN A 41 -1.59 23.09 -10.58
CA GLN A 41 -0.26 22.70 -10.10
C GLN A 41 -0.17 23.13 -8.63
N ILE A 42 -0.07 22.16 -7.74
CA ILE A 42 -0.16 22.37 -6.30
C ILE A 42 1.14 21.86 -5.68
N SER A 43 1.88 22.74 -5.03
CA SER A 43 3.05 22.39 -4.22
C SER A 43 2.74 22.70 -2.76
N VAL A 44 2.91 21.73 -1.87
CA VAL A 44 2.70 21.90 -0.44
C VAL A 44 3.91 21.37 0.33
N ASP A 45 4.41 22.19 1.25
CA ASP A 45 5.47 21.86 2.18
C ASP A 45 5.04 22.25 3.59
N SER A 46 4.71 21.27 4.44
CA SER A 46 4.13 21.50 5.77
C SER A 46 4.79 20.64 6.84
N SER A 47 4.94 21.17 8.06
CA SER A 47 5.46 20.39 9.21
C SER A 47 4.46 19.40 9.83
N ASP A 48 3.22 19.48 9.40
CA ASP A 48 2.09 18.59 9.71
C ASP A 48 1.50 18.20 8.34
N ASP A 49 0.32 17.60 8.26
CA ASP A 49 -0.27 17.09 7.01
C ASP A 49 -0.22 18.06 5.83
N ALA A 50 0.26 17.60 4.68
CA ALA A 50 0.27 18.43 3.47
C ALA A 50 -1.14 18.66 2.93
N VAL A 51 -2.00 17.65 2.95
CA VAL A 51 -3.42 17.79 2.62
C VAL A 51 -4.24 17.09 3.70
N HIS A 52 -5.15 17.81 4.35
CA HIS A 52 -5.92 17.28 5.46
C HIS A 52 -7.40 17.63 5.40
N THR A 53 -8.24 16.64 5.72
CA THR A 53 -9.67 16.89 5.94
C THR A 53 -10.22 16.13 7.13
N ASN A 54 -11.14 16.77 7.84
CA ASN A 54 -11.87 16.14 8.95
C ASN A 54 -13.00 15.18 8.50
N ASP A 55 -13.10 14.87 7.21
CA ASP A 55 -14.09 13.95 6.65
C ASP A 55 -13.51 13.35 5.36
N SER A 56 -13.77 13.95 4.21
CA SER A 56 -13.47 13.31 2.92
C SER A 56 -12.67 14.21 1.97
N MET A 57 -11.74 13.62 1.23
CA MET A 57 -11.05 14.27 0.13
C MET A 57 -11.15 13.51 -1.19
N ARG A 58 -11.12 14.27 -2.30
CA ARG A 58 -11.10 13.71 -3.65
C ARG A 58 -10.12 14.44 -4.56
N VAL A 59 -9.23 13.69 -5.20
CA VAL A 59 -8.36 14.14 -6.28
C VAL A 59 -8.88 13.56 -7.61
N ALA A 60 -9.49 14.42 -8.42
CA ALA A 60 -10.00 14.08 -9.75
C ALA A 60 -9.07 14.56 -10.88
N GLY A 61 -8.10 15.42 -10.57
CA GLY A 61 -7.16 15.99 -11.54
C GLY A 61 -6.10 16.87 -10.89
N GLY A 62 -5.23 17.45 -11.72
CA GLY A 62 -4.12 18.30 -11.28
C GLY A 62 -2.83 17.53 -11.04
N THR A 63 -1.77 18.27 -10.72
CA THR A 63 -0.46 17.76 -10.33
C THR A 63 -0.15 18.29 -8.93
N LEU A 64 -0.05 17.38 -7.96
CA LEU A 64 0.22 17.67 -6.56
C LEU A 64 1.63 17.16 -6.22
N THR A 65 2.48 18.04 -5.69
CA THR A 65 3.77 17.71 -5.10
C THR A 65 3.71 18.06 -3.62
N LEU A 66 3.81 17.04 -2.77
CA LEU A 66 3.57 17.14 -1.34
C LEU A 66 4.82 16.75 -0.56
N ALA A 67 5.17 17.54 0.44
CA ALA A 67 6.15 17.24 1.46
C ALA A 67 5.49 17.51 2.81
N SER A 68 5.51 16.51 3.69
CA SER A 68 4.90 16.60 5.02
C SER A 68 5.88 16.17 6.11
N GLY A 69 5.77 16.81 7.27
CA GLY A 69 6.40 16.35 8.51
C GLY A 69 5.57 15.30 9.23
N ASP A 70 4.30 15.14 8.83
CA ASP A 70 3.36 14.08 9.24
C ASP A 70 2.85 13.41 7.95
N ASP A 71 1.56 13.40 7.63
CA ASP A 71 1.07 12.64 6.48
C ASP A 71 1.08 13.41 5.17
N GLY A 72 1.32 12.70 4.07
CA GLY A 72 1.19 13.28 2.73
C GLY A 72 -0.24 13.75 2.47
N MET A 73 -1.20 12.86 2.65
CA MET A 73 -2.63 13.16 2.59
C MET A 73 -3.40 12.37 3.65
N HIS A 74 -4.10 13.08 4.54
CA HIS A 74 -4.88 12.51 5.63
C HIS A 74 -6.36 12.89 5.51
N ALA A 75 -7.26 11.92 5.41
CA ALA A 75 -8.70 12.12 5.51
C ALA A 75 -9.28 11.25 6.64
N GLU A 76 -9.98 11.84 7.59
CA GLU A 76 -10.55 11.07 8.71
C GLU A 76 -11.54 9.98 8.28
N ALA A 77 -12.19 10.10 7.11
CA ALA A 77 -13.17 9.12 6.64
C ALA A 77 -12.86 8.52 5.27
N SER A 78 -12.57 9.35 4.25
CA SER A 78 -12.36 8.79 2.90
C SER A 78 -11.46 9.63 2.03
N LEU A 79 -10.54 8.96 1.34
CA LEU A 79 -9.66 9.56 0.34
C LEU A 79 -9.88 8.87 -1.01
N PHE A 80 -10.34 9.65 -1.99
CA PHE A 80 -10.57 9.19 -3.35
C PHE A 80 -9.54 9.78 -4.31
N ILE A 81 -8.82 8.92 -5.04
CA ILE A 81 -7.99 9.32 -6.19
C ILE A 81 -8.60 8.68 -7.45
N ASP A 82 -9.27 9.51 -8.24
CA ASP A 82 -9.87 9.11 -9.52
C ASP A 82 -9.35 9.91 -10.72
N GLY A 83 -8.22 10.59 -10.53
CA GLY A 83 -7.42 11.21 -11.58
C GLY A 83 -6.23 12.00 -11.03
N GLY A 84 -5.55 12.72 -11.91
CA GLY A 84 -4.40 13.56 -11.55
C GLY A 84 -3.09 12.81 -11.33
N GLU A 85 -2.09 13.56 -10.89
CA GLU A 85 -0.76 13.09 -10.51
C GLU A 85 -0.48 13.56 -9.08
N VAL A 86 -0.21 12.62 -8.18
CA VAL A 86 0.14 12.89 -6.78
C VAL A 86 1.54 12.35 -6.53
N THR A 87 2.43 13.23 -6.07
CA THR A 87 3.78 12.87 -5.64
C THR A 87 3.98 13.29 -4.20
N VAL A 88 3.99 12.33 -3.27
CA VAL A 88 4.42 12.53 -1.89
C VAL A 88 5.92 12.28 -1.82
N THR A 89 6.68 13.34 -1.60
CA THR A 89 8.15 13.32 -1.64
C THR A 89 8.78 12.94 -0.30
N GLN A 90 8.08 13.21 0.80
CA GLN A 90 8.38 12.76 2.15
C GLN A 90 7.12 12.91 3.01
N SER A 91 6.95 12.01 3.97
CA SER A 91 5.91 12.01 4.99
C SER A 91 6.22 10.93 6.03
N VAL A 92 5.48 10.91 7.15
CA VAL A 92 5.37 9.77 8.05
C VAL A 92 4.59 8.68 7.33
N GLU A 93 3.29 8.90 7.07
CA GLU A 93 2.49 8.04 6.20
C GLU A 93 2.23 8.73 4.85
N GLY A 94 2.18 7.95 3.77
CA GLY A 94 1.92 8.51 2.44
C GLY A 94 0.49 9.01 2.29
N LEU A 95 -0.46 8.08 2.37
CA LEU A 95 -1.90 8.31 2.33
C LEU A 95 -2.55 7.64 3.53
N GLU A 96 -3.42 8.35 4.25
CA GLU A 96 -4.15 7.81 5.41
C GLU A 96 -5.66 8.13 5.30
N ALA A 97 -6.51 7.12 5.50
CA ALA A 97 -7.96 7.24 5.75
C ALA A 97 -8.60 5.90 6.16
N ASP A 98 -9.80 5.94 6.76
CA ASP A 98 -10.64 4.73 6.95
C ASP A 98 -10.89 4.00 5.62
N VAL A 99 -11.13 4.76 4.55
CA VAL A 99 -11.35 4.25 3.19
C VAL A 99 -10.44 4.96 2.20
N LEU A 100 -9.43 4.26 1.69
CA LEU A 100 -8.60 4.69 0.57
C LEU A 100 -9.11 4.06 -0.72
N SER A 101 -9.52 4.88 -1.70
CA SER A 101 -10.00 4.37 -2.99
C SER A 101 -9.27 5.00 -4.16
N LEU A 102 -8.56 4.16 -4.93
CA LEU A 102 -7.76 4.54 -6.08
C LEU A 102 -8.33 3.87 -7.34
N SER A 103 -8.88 4.67 -8.25
CA SER A 103 -9.51 4.16 -9.49
C SER A 103 -8.83 4.65 -10.78
N ALA A 104 -8.04 5.72 -10.70
CA ALA A 104 -7.22 6.23 -11.80
C ALA A 104 -6.12 7.15 -11.26
N GLY A 105 -5.36 7.78 -12.17
CA GLY A 105 -4.28 8.70 -11.82
C GLY A 105 -2.91 8.03 -11.66
N THR A 106 -1.92 8.84 -11.35
CA THR A 106 -0.54 8.42 -11.04
C THR A 106 -0.20 8.84 -9.63
N VAL A 107 0.23 7.90 -8.79
CA VAL A 107 0.57 8.15 -7.38
C VAL A 107 1.98 7.64 -7.11
N ASN A 108 2.86 8.50 -6.63
CA ASN A 108 4.22 8.16 -6.22
C ASN A 108 4.41 8.60 -4.77
N ILE A 109 4.78 7.67 -3.91
CA ILE A 109 4.88 7.90 -2.45
C ILE A 109 6.28 7.55 -1.98
N THR A 110 6.86 8.46 -1.20
CA THR A 110 8.03 8.19 -0.35
C THR A 110 7.66 8.55 1.08
N SER A 111 7.70 7.57 1.98
CA SER A 111 7.28 7.71 3.38
C SER A 111 8.30 7.07 4.34
N SER A 112 8.38 7.60 5.55
CA SER A 112 9.25 7.05 6.61
C SER A 112 8.60 5.95 7.42
N ASP A 113 7.27 5.87 7.39
CA ASP A 113 6.48 4.76 7.88
C ASP A 113 5.67 4.19 6.71
N ASP A 114 4.34 4.11 6.80
CA ASP A 114 3.52 3.39 5.84
C ASP A 114 3.34 4.13 4.53
N GLY A 115 3.24 3.39 3.44
CA GLY A 115 2.96 3.97 2.13
C GLY A 115 1.51 4.39 1.97
N MET A 116 0.61 3.46 2.23
CA MET A 116 -0.83 3.68 2.28
C MET A 116 -1.34 2.99 3.53
N ASN A 117 -2.05 3.73 4.37
CA ASN A 117 -2.57 3.25 5.64
C ASN A 117 -4.10 3.37 5.66
N GLY A 118 -4.75 2.22 5.74
CA GLY A 118 -6.18 2.06 6.01
C GLY A 118 -6.38 2.00 7.51
N SER A 119 -6.35 3.14 8.17
CA SER A 119 -6.47 3.31 9.62
C SER A 119 -7.55 4.34 9.92
N GLY A 120 -8.19 4.17 11.08
CA GLY A 120 -9.17 5.13 11.57
C GLY A 120 -8.74 5.80 12.87
N GLY A 121 -8.92 7.12 12.92
CA GLY A 121 -8.74 7.94 14.10
C GLY A 121 -9.90 7.90 15.10
N SER A 122 -10.95 7.10 14.86
CA SER A 122 -12.18 7.16 15.66
C SER A 122 -12.62 5.82 16.25
N ASP A 123 -12.47 5.73 17.59
CA ASP A 123 -13.35 5.02 18.54
C ASP A 123 -14.01 3.71 18.03
N SER A 124 -13.24 2.81 17.42
CA SER A 124 -13.64 1.42 17.46
C SER A 124 -13.60 1.04 18.94
N ASP A 125 -14.80 0.93 19.53
CA ASP A 125 -15.09 0.28 20.80
C ASP A 125 -14.54 -1.16 20.73
N SER A 126 -13.22 -1.32 20.73
CA SER A 126 -12.56 -2.54 21.12
C SER A 126 -12.86 -2.62 22.61
N THR A 127 -13.99 -3.25 22.93
CA THR A 127 -14.34 -3.68 24.26
C THR A 127 -13.17 -4.49 24.79
N GLY A 128 -12.25 -3.78 25.44
CA GLY A 128 -10.97 -4.27 25.93
C GLY A 128 -11.20 -5.31 26.99
N GLY A 129 -11.34 -6.55 26.55
CA GLY A 129 -11.02 -7.70 27.37
C GLY A 129 -9.54 -7.63 27.69
N ALA A 130 -9.19 -7.61 28.98
CA ALA A 130 -7.81 -7.67 29.43
C ALA A 130 -7.17 -9.00 29.00
N GLY A 131 -6.50 -9.01 27.84
CA GLY A 131 -5.75 -10.16 27.34
C GLY A 131 -5.25 -9.97 25.92
N GLY A 132 -3.99 -9.51 25.77
CA GLY A 132 -3.17 -9.58 24.55
C GLY A 132 -3.76 -8.91 23.31
N GLY A 133 -3.34 -7.67 23.02
CA GLY A 133 -3.68 -6.99 21.76
C GLY A 133 -3.18 -7.79 20.57
N GLY A 134 -4.12 -8.37 19.81
CA GLY A 134 -3.85 -8.95 18.51
C GLY A 134 -4.36 -8.02 17.42
N MET A 135 -3.71 -8.05 16.26
CA MET A 135 -4.19 -7.50 14.99
C MET A 135 -5.63 -8.00 14.75
N SER A 136 -6.59 -7.08 14.72
CA SER A 136 -8.01 -7.39 14.53
C SER A 136 -8.51 -6.58 13.34
N ASP A 137 -9.31 -7.21 12.48
CA ASP A 137 -10.02 -6.52 11.40
C ASP A 137 -11.00 -5.49 12.01
N THR A 138 -10.71 -4.20 11.82
CA THR A 138 -11.52 -3.07 12.29
C THR A 138 -12.41 -2.47 11.20
N GLY A 139 -12.34 -3.00 9.97
CA GLY A 139 -13.26 -2.70 8.87
C GLY A 139 -12.83 -1.58 7.91
N GLU A 140 -11.61 -1.06 8.04
CA GLU A 140 -11.01 -0.12 7.09
C GLU A 140 -10.76 -0.79 5.72
N GLU A 141 -10.73 0.00 4.65
CA GLU A 141 -10.63 -0.52 3.29
C GLU A 141 -9.62 0.24 2.44
N ILE A 142 -8.70 -0.50 1.81
CA ILE A 142 -7.90 -0.01 0.69
C ILE A 142 -8.38 -0.68 -0.59
N LEU A 143 -8.91 0.12 -1.51
CA LEU A 143 -9.58 -0.32 -2.73
C LEU A 143 -8.83 0.22 -3.96
N ILE A 144 -8.14 -0.65 -4.70
CA ILE A 144 -7.38 -0.28 -5.90
C ILE A 144 -8.01 -0.92 -7.13
N SER A 145 -8.71 -0.10 -7.93
CA SER A 145 -9.36 -0.53 -9.17
C SER A 145 -8.67 -0.03 -10.44
N GLY A 146 -7.70 0.89 -10.31
CA GLY A 146 -6.97 1.45 -11.44
C GLY A 146 -5.82 2.37 -11.03
N GLY A 147 -5.24 3.04 -12.02
CA GLY A 147 -4.10 3.95 -11.82
C GLY A 147 -2.73 3.26 -11.88
N THR A 148 -1.69 4.09 -11.77
CA THR A 148 -0.29 3.66 -11.64
C THR A 148 0.21 4.12 -10.28
N ILE A 149 0.54 3.19 -9.39
CA ILE A 149 0.88 3.46 -7.99
C ILE A 149 2.27 2.92 -7.71
N THR A 150 3.16 3.78 -7.24
CA THR A 150 4.50 3.40 -6.77
C THR A 150 4.65 3.83 -5.31
N VAL A 151 4.92 2.87 -4.44
CA VAL A 151 5.14 3.09 -3.01
C VAL A 151 6.59 2.78 -2.67
N ASN A 152 7.28 3.73 -2.04
CA ASN A 152 8.60 3.57 -1.48
C ASN A 152 8.53 3.90 0.02
N ALA A 153 8.18 2.89 0.82
CA ALA A 153 7.91 3.04 2.25
C ALA A 153 9.01 2.39 3.09
N ASN A 154 9.25 2.91 4.29
CA ASN A 154 10.13 2.27 5.27
C ASN A 154 9.34 1.49 6.34
N GLY A 155 8.08 1.86 6.56
CA GLY A 155 7.03 1.11 7.26
C GLY A 155 6.47 -0.01 6.40
N ASP A 156 5.20 -0.31 6.54
CA ASP A 156 4.43 -1.13 5.61
C ASP A 156 4.30 -0.47 4.24
N GLY A 157 4.22 -1.30 3.20
CA GLY A 157 3.95 -0.78 1.86
C GLY A 157 2.50 -0.33 1.73
N ILE A 158 1.60 -1.27 1.93
CA ILE A 158 0.15 -1.07 1.96
C ILE A 158 -0.32 -1.76 3.22
N ASP A 159 -0.78 -0.99 4.21
CA ASP A 159 -1.31 -1.47 5.47
C ASP A 159 -2.79 -1.17 5.55
N SER A 160 -3.61 -2.15 5.90
CA SER A 160 -5.02 -1.96 6.18
C SER A 160 -5.38 -2.66 7.48
N ASN A 161 -5.91 -1.87 8.42
CA ASN A 161 -6.49 -2.42 9.64
C ASN A 161 -7.80 -3.20 9.37
N GLY A 162 -8.33 -3.13 8.15
CA GLY A 162 -9.33 -4.05 7.62
C GLY A 162 -8.83 -4.77 6.37
N SER A 163 -9.45 -4.53 5.21
CA SER A 163 -9.18 -5.29 3.98
C SER A 163 -8.43 -4.50 2.91
N LEU A 164 -7.73 -5.23 2.03
CA LEU A 164 -7.11 -4.76 0.80
C LEU A 164 -7.73 -5.47 -0.40
N GLU A 165 -8.35 -4.70 -1.31
CA GLU A 165 -8.91 -5.21 -2.57
C GLU A 165 -8.21 -4.57 -3.77
N ILE A 166 -7.61 -5.42 -4.63
CA ILE A 166 -7.00 -5.02 -5.89
C ILE A 166 -7.78 -5.63 -7.06
N SER A 167 -8.55 -4.81 -7.77
CA SER A 167 -9.30 -5.20 -8.96
C SER A 167 -8.69 -4.67 -10.27
N GLY A 168 -7.70 -3.78 -10.19
CA GLY A 168 -7.01 -3.22 -11.35
C GLY A 168 -5.79 -2.40 -11.00
N GLY A 169 -5.28 -1.65 -11.99
CA GLY A 169 -4.11 -0.78 -11.84
C GLY A 169 -2.77 -1.47 -12.07
N THR A 170 -1.70 -0.69 -11.97
CA THR A 170 -0.30 -1.14 -11.94
C THR A 170 0.34 -0.64 -10.66
N ILE A 171 0.63 -1.55 -9.74
CA ILE A 171 1.07 -1.25 -8.38
C ILE A 171 2.47 -1.80 -8.18
N THR A 172 3.38 -0.95 -7.72
CA THR A 172 4.75 -1.33 -7.34
C THR A 172 5.02 -0.87 -5.92
N VAL A 173 5.50 -1.78 -5.07
CA VAL A 173 5.81 -1.51 -3.67
C VAL A 173 7.26 -1.90 -3.37
N TRP A 174 8.04 -0.93 -2.92
CA TRP A 174 9.41 -1.06 -2.49
C TRP A 174 9.51 -0.90 -0.97
N ARG A 175 9.63 -2.02 -0.25
CA ARG A 175 9.87 -2.03 1.18
C ARG A 175 11.27 -2.60 1.52
N PRO A 176 11.98 -2.06 2.53
CA PRO A 176 13.26 -2.64 2.99
C PRO A 176 13.09 -3.98 3.74
N THR A 177 14.18 -4.51 4.28
CA THR A 177 14.25 -5.84 4.92
C THR A 177 13.95 -5.87 6.42
N ALA A 178 13.58 -4.75 7.04
CA ALA A 178 13.19 -4.70 8.45
C ALA A 178 12.03 -5.67 8.72
N SER A 179 12.13 -6.49 9.77
CA SER A 179 11.26 -7.67 9.96
C SER A 179 9.96 -7.39 10.70
N ASP A 180 9.73 -6.16 11.11
CA ASP A 180 8.58 -5.67 11.88
C ASP A 180 7.36 -5.35 11.02
N ASN A 181 7.53 -5.13 9.71
CA ASN A 181 6.41 -4.83 8.79
C ASN A 181 6.48 -5.65 7.48
N GLY A 182 5.43 -5.61 6.68
CA GLY A 182 5.18 -6.29 5.40
C GLY A 182 5.11 -5.36 4.18
N ALA A 183 5.40 -5.88 2.99
CA ALA A 183 5.18 -5.10 1.76
C ALA A 183 3.67 -4.90 1.50
N LEU A 184 2.87 -5.83 1.97
CA LEU A 184 1.42 -5.82 2.05
C LEU A 184 1.10 -6.32 3.46
N ASP A 185 0.18 -5.65 4.14
CA ASP A 185 -0.34 -6.03 5.44
C ASP A 185 -1.85 -5.75 5.43
N ALA A 186 -2.66 -6.75 5.76
CA ALA A 186 -4.09 -6.57 5.92
C ALA A 186 -4.61 -7.45 7.06
N ASN A 187 -5.25 -6.84 8.06
CA ASN A 187 -5.84 -7.60 9.17
C ASN A 187 -7.05 -8.45 8.75
N GLY A 188 -7.76 -7.99 7.71
CA GLY A 188 -8.95 -8.59 7.13
C GLY A 188 -8.61 -9.47 5.91
N THR A 189 -9.25 -9.21 4.78
CA THR A 189 -9.00 -9.95 3.53
C THR A 189 -8.04 -9.22 2.62
N MET A 190 -7.21 -9.98 1.90
CA MET A 190 -6.32 -9.46 0.87
C MET A 190 -6.64 -10.13 -0.46
N THR A 191 -7.39 -9.47 -1.33
CA THR A 191 -7.85 -10.09 -2.58
C THR A 191 -7.35 -9.40 -3.84
N ILE A 192 -7.02 -10.20 -4.86
CA ILE A 192 -6.66 -9.71 -6.19
C ILE A 192 -7.60 -10.34 -7.24
N SER A 193 -8.25 -9.49 -8.03
CA SER A 193 -9.12 -9.90 -9.15
C SER A 193 -8.70 -9.32 -10.50
N GLY A 194 -7.73 -8.40 -10.52
CA GLY A 194 -7.21 -7.82 -11.75
C GLY A 194 -5.97 -6.95 -11.53
N GLY A 195 -5.45 -6.37 -12.61
CA GLY A 195 -4.30 -5.46 -12.56
C GLY A 195 -2.95 -6.17 -12.52
N THR A 196 -1.89 -5.41 -12.22
CA THR A 196 -0.54 -5.92 -11.99
C THR A 196 -0.04 -5.42 -10.65
N LEU A 197 0.45 -6.33 -9.82
CA LEU A 197 1.08 -6.05 -8.53
C LEU A 197 2.52 -6.57 -8.55
N LEU A 198 3.46 -5.74 -8.14
CA LEU A 198 4.80 -6.12 -7.73
C LEU A 198 5.05 -5.54 -6.34
N ALA A 199 5.11 -6.39 -5.32
CA ALA A 199 5.44 -5.97 -3.97
C ALA A 199 6.67 -6.75 -3.50
N VAL A 200 7.69 -6.03 -3.03
CA VAL A 200 8.89 -6.64 -2.46
C VAL A 200 9.16 -6.09 -1.07
N GLY A 201 9.64 -6.94 -0.16
CA GLY A 201 9.90 -6.54 1.22
C GLY A 201 10.63 -7.60 2.02
N SER A 202 10.43 -7.57 3.34
CA SER A 202 11.02 -8.53 4.27
C SER A 202 10.28 -9.88 4.29
N SER A 203 10.96 -10.91 4.80
CA SER A 203 10.38 -12.23 5.07
C SER A 203 9.78 -12.36 6.48
N GLY A 204 10.01 -11.38 7.36
CA GLY A 204 9.53 -11.42 8.75
C GLY A 204 8.00 -11.41 8.88
N MET A 205 7.36 -10.46 8.19
CA MET A 205 5.91 -10.26 8.14
C MET A 205 5.42 -10.38 6.68
N ALA A 206 5.92 -11.40 5.98
CA ALA A 206 5.54 -11.57 4.58
C ALA A 206 4.12 -12.13 4.47
N GLU A 207 3.22 -11.30 3.96
CA GLU A 207 1.88 -11.67 3.59
C GLU A 207 1.72 -11.71 2.05
N GLY A 208 0.71 -12.44 1.59
CA GLY A 208 0.32 -12.44 0.19
C GLY A 208 -1.19 -12.66 0.05
N PRO A 209 -1.71 -12.53 -1.18
CA PRO A 209 -3.15 -12.60 -1.43
C PRO A 209 -3.80 -13.89 -0.94
N ASP A 210 -5.06 -13.76 -0.55
CA ASP A 210 -5.91 -14.86 -0.14
C ASP A 210 -6.22 -15.81 -1.29
N SER A 211 -6.42 -17.09 -0.93
CA SER A 211 -6.89 -18.14 -1.84
C SER A 211 -8.25 -17.86 -2.52
N SER A 212 -9.01 -16.88 -2.03
CA SER A 212 -10.26 -16.40 -2.62
C SER A 212 -10.05 -15.46 -3.82
N SER A 213 -8.81 -14.99 -4.04
CA SER A 213 -8.42 -14.15 -5.18
C SER A 213 -8.69 -14.86 -6.50
N SER A 214 -9.29 -14.15 -7.47
CA SER A 214 -9.61 -14.70 -8.79
C SER A 214 -8.49 -14.55 -9.81
N GLN A 215 -7.57 -13.60 -9.59
CA GLN A 215 -6.32 -13.50 -10.32
C GLN A 215 -5.21 -14.15 -9.50
N SER A 216 -4.41 -15.02 -10.13
CA SER A 216 -3.35 -15.75 -9.45
C SER A 216 -2.11 -14.87 -9.17
N TRP A 217 -1.27 -15.30 -8.23
CA TRP A 217 -0.06 -14.60 -7.80
C TRP A 217 1.09 -15.58 -7.58
N LEU A 218 2.31 -15.05 -7.55
CA LEU A 218 3.53 -15.71 -7.10
C LEU A 218 3.90 -15.12 -5.74
N MET A 219 4.24 -15.97 -4.78
CA MET A 219 4.90 -15.54 -3.53
C MET A 219 6.22 -16.29 -3.39
N ALA A 220 7.33 -15.56 -3.41
CA ALA A 220 8.68 -16.12 -3.41
C ALA A 220 9.51 -15.56 -2.25
N GLN A 221 10.13 -16.45 -1.49
CA GLN A 221 11.21 -16.08 -0.56
C GLN A 221 12.53 -16.13 -1.30
N VAL A 222 13.00 -14.96 -1.73
CA VAL A 222 14.22 -14.79 -2.53
C VAL A 222 14.79 -13.40 -2.25
N SER A 223 16.11 -13.29 -2.24
CA SER A 223 16.79 -12.03 -1.93
C SER A 223 17.45 -11.42 -3.16
N ALA A 224 17.32 -10.10 -3.27
CA ALA A 224 18.08 -9.28 -4.21
C ALA A 224 18.43 -7.94 -3.56
N SER A 225 19.54 -7.36 -3.99
CA SER A 225 19.93 -6.01 -3.61
C SER A 225 19.33 -4.99 -4.57
N SER A 226 19.20 -3.75 -4.09
CA SER A 226 18.88 -2.60 -4.94
C SER A 226 19.78 -2.56 -6.18
N GLY A 227 19.18 -2.39 -7.36
CA GLY A 227 19.89 -2.38 -8.63
C GLY A 227 20.15 -3.75 -9.27
N ASP A 228 19.87 -4.86 -8.60
CA ASP A 228 19.96 -6.20 -9.20
C ASP A 228 18.91 -6.40 -10.31
N SER A 229 19.12 -7.40 -11.18
CA SER A 229 18.07 -7.85 -12.10
C SER A 229 17.32 -9.03 -11.49
N VAL A 230 16.00 -8.94 -11.45
CA VAL A 230 15.12 -10.01 -10.96
C VAL A 230 14.16 -10.42 -12.07
N THR A 231 14.24 -11.69 -12.44
CA THR A 231 13.46 -12.28 -13.54
C THR A 231 12.44 -13.26 -13.00
N LYS A 232 11.28 -13.30 -13.65
CA LYS A 232 10.26 -14.33 -13.42
C LYS A 232 10.03 -15.06 -14.73
N SER A 233 10.02 -16.38 -14.70
CA SER A 233 9.80 -17.23 -15.87
C SER A 233 8.80 -18.36 -15.57
N ASP A 234 8.12 -18.82 -16.61
CA ASP A 234 7.23 -20.00 -16.52
C ASP A 234 8.03 -21.32 -16.47
N ALA A 235 7.33 -22.45 -16.32
CA ALA A 235 7.93 -23.79 -16.30
C ALA A 235 8.69 -24.17 -17.60
N SER A 236 8.43 -23.49 -18.72
CA SER A 236 9.17 -23.68 -19.98
C SER A 236 10.48 -22.89 -20.04
N GLY A 237 10.71 -22.00 -19.07
CA GLY A 237 11.82 -21.06 -19.04
C GLY A 237 11.56 -19.77 -19.82
N THR A 238 10.33 -19.53 -20.27
CA THR A 238 9.96 -18.27 -20.93
C THR A 238 9.84 -17.17 -19.88
N GLU A 239 10.58 -16.08 -20.05
CA GLU A 239 10.48 -14.91 -19.18
C GLU A 239 9.11 -14.25 -19.31
N ILE A 240 8.41 -14.08 -18.18
CA ILE A 240 7.11 -13.40 -18.11
C ILE A 240 7.24 -11.94 -17.68
N ALA A 241 8.25 -11.60 -16.87
CA ALA A 241 8.59 -10.22 -16.53
C ALA A 241 9.95 -10.12 -15.83
N THR A 242 10.57 -8.95 -15.94
CA THR A 242 11.80 -8.57 -15.23
C THR A 242 11.62 -7.25 -14.52
N PHE A 243 12.33 -7.01 -13.42
CA PHE A 243 12.38 -5.71 -12.76
C PHE A 243 13.74 -5.48 -12.08
N THR A 244 13.98 -4.23 -11.71
CA THR A 244 15.14 -3.81 -10.92
C THR A 244 14.62 -3.19 -9.62
N PRO A 245 14.94 -3.76 -8.44
CA PRO A 245 14.45 -3.24 -7.18
C PRO A 245 15.13 -1.93 -6.83
N GLU A 246 14.37 -1.02 -6.19
CA GLU A 246 14.91 0.21 -5.61
C GLU A 246 15.48 0.00 -4.20
N LYS A 247 15.00 -1.04 -3.50
CA LYS A 247 15.43 -1.42 -2.15
C LYS A 247 15.85 -2.89 -2.10
N ASP A 248 16.74 -3.21 -1.17
CA ASP A 248 17.04 -4.59 -0.83
C ASP A 248 15.76 -5.27 -0.31
N PHE A 249 15.53 -6.52 -0.69
CA PHE A 249 14.37 -7.30 -0.26
C PHE A 249 14.71 -8.78 -0.03
N SER A 250 13.83 -9.50 0.67
CA SER A 250 13.90 -10.96 0.86
C SER A 250 12.61 -11.71 0.52
N THR A 251 11.55 -11.00 0.14
CA THR A 251 10.32 -11.58 -0.40
C THR A 251 9.80 -10.81 -1.61
N LEU A 252 9.07 -11.52 -2.45
CA LEU A 252 8.36 -10.97 -3.60
C LEU A 252 6.95 -11.55 -3.65
N VAL A 253 5.97 -10.66 -3.83
CA VAL A 253 4.62 -10.97 -4.27
C VAL A 253 4.44 -10.36 -5.65
N TYR A 254 4.01 -11.18 -6.62
CA TYR A 254 3.78 -10.71 -7.98
C TYR A 254 2.48 -11.28 -8.54
N SER A 255 1.58 -10.42 -9.02
CA SER A 255 0.34 -10.83 -9.67
C SER A 255 0.16 -10.10 -11.00
N THR A 256 -0.33 -10.81 -12.00
CA THR A 256 -0.71 -10.27 -13.32
C THR A 256 -1.60 -11.29 -14.02
N SER A 257 -2.35 -10.87 -15.04
CA SER A 257 -3.26 -11.75 -15.79
C SER A 257 -2.58 -12.90 -16.53
N GLY A 258 -1.25 -12.87 -16.67
CA GLY A 258 -0.43 -13.93 -17.29
C GLY A 258 -0.07 -15.10 -16.37
N ILE A 259 -0.46 -15.06 -15.09
CA ILE A 259 -0.17 -16.13 -14.13
C ILE A 259 -1.38 -17.07 -14.02
N SER A 260 -1.14 -18.36 -14.21
CA SER A 260 -2.17 -19.41 -14.09
C SER A 260 -2.03 -20.13 -12.75
N SER A 261 -3.12 -20.23 -11.99
CA SER A 261 -3.13 -20.90 -10.69
C SER A 261 -2.73 -22.38 -10.81
N GLY A 262 -1.88 -22.84 -9.89
CA GLY A 262 -1.35 -24.21 -9.85
C GLY A 262 -0.15 -24.48 -10.76
N ASP A 263 0.18 -23.56 -11.68
CA ASP A 263 1.39 -23.69 -12.50
C ASP A 263 2.64 -23.29 -11.71
N GLU A 264 3.78 -23.89 -12.08
CA GLU A 264 5.09 -23.55 -11.50
C GLU A 264 5.75 -22.38 -12.23
N TYR A 265 6.34 -21.48 -11.46
CA TYR A 265 7.11 -20.34 -11.95
C TYR A 265 8.44 -20.24 -11.20
N THR A 266 9.47 -19.77 -11.88
CA THR A 266 10.78 -19.52 -11.28
C THR A 266 11.02 -18.03 -11.11
N VAL A 267 11.37 -17.61 -9.89
CA VAL A 267 11.86 -16.27 -9.59
C VAL A 267 13.37 -16.38 -9.40
N ALA A 268 14.13 -15.71 -10.26
CA ALA A 268 15.58 -15.73 -10.25
C ALA A 268 16.17 -14.33 -10.06
N THR A 269 17.13 -14.25 -9.15
CA THR A 269 17.97 -13.09 -8.90
C THR A 269 19.39 -13.39 -9.39
N GLY A 270 20.27 -12.39 -9.45
CA GLY A 270 21.65 -12.60 -9.88
C GLY A 270 22.43 -13.63 -9.02
N SER A 271 21.94 -13.93 -7.81
CA SER A 271 22.60 -14.79 -6.83
C SER A 271 21.85 -16.10 -6.52
N SER A 272 20.55 -16.20 -6.82
CA SER A 272 19.71 -17.33 -6.40
C SER A 272 18.47 -17.50 -7.28
N SER A 273 17.80 -18.64 -7.19
CA SER A 273 16.50 -18.85 -7.82
C SER A 273 15.62 -19.75 -6.96
N VAL A 274 14.32 -19.50 -6.98
CA VAL A 274 13.30 -20.30 -6.31
C VAL A 274 12.17 -20.61 -7.29
N THR A 275 11.67 -21.84 -7.26
CA THR A 275 10.46 -22.25 -7.97
C THR A 275 9.29 -22.22 -6.98
N VAL A 276 8.17 -21.64 -7.41
CA VAL A 276 6.95 -21.47 -6.61
C VAL A 276 5.74 -21.92 -7.41
N THR A 277 4.72 -22.43 -6.72
CA THR A 277 3.41 -22.72 -7.30
C THR A 277 2.55 -21.46 -7.23
N ALA A 278 1.94 -21.07 -8.35
CA ALA A 278 1.08 -19.91 -8.37
C ALA A 278 -0.21 -20.13 -7.55
N GLY A 279 -0.58 -19.14 -6.73
CA GLY A 279 -1.75 -19.19 -5.84
C GLY A 279 -1.48 -19.86 -4.48
N GLU A 280 -0.22 -20.19 -4.17
CA GLU A 280 0.19 -20.74 -2.87
C GLU A 280 1.07 -19.74 -2.12
N SER A 281 0.77 -19.52 -0.84
CA SER A 281 1.65 -18.76 0.04
C SER A 281 2.92 -19.56 0.35
N SER A 282 4.06 -18.89 0.44
CA SER A 282 5.30 -19.57 0.80
C SER A 282 5.18 -20.17 2.20
N SER A 283 5.62 -21.42 2.39
CA SER A 283 5.43 -22.24 3.59
C SER A 283 6.16 -21.75 4.87
N GLY A 284 6.49 -20.46 4.96
CA GLY A 284 7.27 -19.85 6.04
C GLY A 284 6.57 -18.70 6.78
N GLY A 285 5.45 -18.16 6.28
CA GLY A 285 4.69 -17.12 6.97
C GLY A 285 3.71 -17.73 7.97
N MET A 286 3.61 -17.19 9.18
CA MET A 286 2.60 -17.53 10.18
C MET A 286 1.20 -17.00 9.76
N GLY A 287 0.74 -17.33 8.55
CA GLY A 287 -0.64 -17.12 8.13
C GLY A 287 -1.53 -18.17 8.78
N GLY A 288 -2.52 -17.72 9.54
CA GLY A 288 -3.44 -18.56 10.32
C GLY A 288 -3.96 -19.73 9.50
N GLN A 289 -3.71 -20.94 10.00
CA GLN A 289 -4.28 -22.17 9.44
C GLN A 289 -5.82 -22.05 9.45
N GLY A 290 -6.38 -21.72 8.29
CA GLY A 290 -7.79 -21.88 7.98
C GLY A 290 -8.20 -23.29 8.34
N GLY A 291 -8.91 -23.40 9.47
CA GLY A 291 -9.31 -24.66 10.06
C GLY A 291 -10.26 -25.42 9.15
N ASN A 292 -9.69 -26.26 8.30
CA ASN A 292 -10.42 -27.23 7.50
C ASN A 292 -10.98 -28.32 8.44
N ARG A 293 -12.07 -28.02 9.15
CA ARG A 293 -12.84 -29.03 9.87
C ARG A 293 -13.67 -29.79 8.84
N GLN A 294 -13.05 -30.84 8.30
CA GLN A 294 -13.76 -31.96 7.70
C GLN A 294 -14.88 -32.38 8.66
N GLN A 295 -16.12 -32.25 8.21
CA GLN A 295 -17.26 -32.94 8.80
C GLN A 295 -17.04 -34.44 8.62
N ASN A 296 -16.47 -35.10 9.64
CA ASN A 296 -16.59 -36.53 9.78
C ASN A 296 -17.75 -36.80 10.73
N GLY A 297 -18.83 -37.33 10.15
CA GLY A 297 -19.91 -37.97 10.91
C GLY A 297 -19.46 -39.28 11.56
N TRP A 298 -20.47 -40.07 11.89
CA TRP A 298 -20.50 -41.41 12.51
C TRP A 298 -20.82 -41.42 14.01
N GLY A 299 -21.94 -42.08 14.32
CA GLY A 299 -22.25 -42.66 15.63
C GLY A 299 -23.68 -42.46 16.08
#